data_AF-A0A2T5X8H6-F1
#
_entry.id   AF-A0A2T5X8H6-F1
#
_cell.length_a   1.000
_cell.length_b   1.000
_cell.length_c   1.000
_cell.angle_alpha   90.00
_cell.angle_beta   90.00
_cell.angle_gamma   90.00
#
_symmetry.space_group_name_H-M   'P 1'
#
loop_
_entity.id
_entity.type
_entity.pdbx_description
1 polymer ?
#
loop_
_entity_poly.entity_id
_entity_poly.type
_entity_poly.pdbx_seq_one_letter_code
_entity_poly.pdbx_strand_id
1 'polypeptide(L)'
;MTSRRLLAAVILQFLAIVIALFSLLDPLEGGFALVVFAGVMWAIWALSRVRIPRLQWVSLVVAVACAVTILLVFAVGVGGPQGVSAQNPLSEGIRAFVWVYRAAAFAMVAGAAQYLGALVAAYRE
;
A
#
# COMPACT_ATOMS: atom_id res chain seq x y z
N MET A 1 -7.69 -12.97 24.61
CA MET A 1 -7.21 -13.41 23.28
C MET A 1 -6.26 -14.56 23.47
N THR A 2 -6.22 -15.58 22.60
CA THR A 2 -5.23 -16.66 22.76
C THR A 2 -3.87 -16.21 22.24
N SER A 3 -2.79 -16.45 22.99
CA SER A 3 -1.42 -16.05 22.62
C SER A 3 -1.01 -16.57 21.23
N ARG A 4 -1.54 -17.73 20.81
CA ARG A 4 -1.35 -18.30 19.46
C ARG A 4 -1.90 -17.42 18.33
N ARG A 5 -3.04 -16.76 18.53
CA ARG A 5 -3.64 -15.85 17.52
C ARG A 5 -2.82 -14.57 17.36
N LEU A 6 -2.33 -14.02 18.47
CA LEU A 6 -1.47 -12.84 18.45
C LEU A 6 -0.11 -13.15 17.80
N LEU A 7 0.50 -14.30 18.12
CA LEU A 7 1.72 -14.74 17.45
C LEU A 7 1.54 -14.87 15.93
N ALA A 8 0.44 -15.49 15.48
CA ALA A 8 0.12 -15.58 14.05
C ALA A 8 -0.05 -14.20 13.40
N ALA A 9 -0.71 -13.26 14.09
CA ALA A 9 -0.86 -11.89 13.61
C ALA A 9 0.48 -11.15 13.49
N VAL A 10 1.41 -11.34 14.43
CA VAL A 10 2.78 -10.78 14.36
C VAL A 10 3.53 -11.34 13.16
N ILE A 11 3.50 -12.66 12.94
CA ILE A 11 4.17 -13.30 11.79
C ILE A 11 3.58 -12.80 10.47
N LEU A 12 2.25 -12.72 10.37
CA LEU A 12 1.58 -12.17 9.20
C LEU A 12 1.92 -10.70 8.98
N GLN A 13 2.13 -9.91 10.04
CA GLN A 13 2.52 -8.51 9.92
C GLN A 13 3.93 -8.35 9.34
N PHE A 14 4.87 -9.24 9.68
CA PHE A 14 6.17 -9.27 9.00
C PHE A 14 6.02 -9.52 7.50
N LEU A 15 5.18 -10.49 7.11
CA LEU A 15 4.87 -10.74 5.71
C LEU A 15 4.22 -9.51 5.04
N ALA A 16 3.30 -8.85 5.73
CA ALA A 16 2.65 -7.63 5.25
C ALA A 16 3.66 -6.52 4.96
N ILE A 17 4.67 -6.33 5.81
CA ILE A 17 5.74 -5.35 5.57
C ILE A 17 6.51 -5.70 4.30
N VAL A 18 6.87 -6.97 4.10
CA VAL A 18 7.55 -7.41 2.87
C VAL A 18 6.70 -7.14 1.63
N ILE A 19 5.39 -7.45 1.69
CA ILE A 19 4.45 -7.16 0.60
C ILE A 19 4.35 -5.64 0.36
N ALA A 20 4.30 -4.83 1.41
CA ALA A 20 4.26 -3.39 1.31
C ALA A 20 5.51 -2.82 0.60
N LEU A 21 6.69 -3.44 0.75
CA LEU A 21 7.89 -3.02 0.02
C LEU A 21 7.73 -3.18 -1.50
N PHE A 22 6.98 -4.18 -1.98
CA PHE A 22 6.68 -4.31 -3.42
C PHE A 22 5.83 -3.15 -3.94
N SER A 23 5.07 -2.46 -3.09
CA SER A 23 4.34 -1.26 -3.52
C SER A 23 5.26 -0.06 -3.81
N LEU A 24 6.52 -0.09 -3.36
CA LEU A 24 7.52 0.94 -3.72
C LEU A 24 8.02 0.81 -5.15
N LEU A 25 7.72 -0.31 -5.82
CA LEU A 25 7.97 -0.48 -7.25
C LEU A 25 7.03 0.42 -8.07
N ASP A 26 7.05 0.27 -9.39
CA ASP A 26 6.18 1.04 -10.28
C ASP A 26 4.69 0.87 -9.89
N PRO A 27 3.85 1.93 -9.91
CA PRO A 27 2.41 1.81 -9.63
C PRO A 27 1.68 0.73 -10.44
N LEU A 28 2.18 0.35 -11.62
CA LEU A 28 1.63 -0.76 -12.40
C LEU A 28 1.91 -2.13 -11.77
N GLU A 29 3.13 -2.36 -11.29
CA GLU A 29 3.55 -3.63 -10.66
C GLU A 29 3.13 -3.68 -9.18
N GLY A 30 3.26 -2.56 -8.48
CA GLY A 30 2.93 -2.38 -7.07
C GLY A 30 1.43 -2.31 -6.78
N GLY A 31 0.59 -2.08 -7.81
CA GLY A 31 -0.87 -2.04 -7.67
C GLY A 31 -1.45 -3.35 -7.14
N PHE A 32 -0.96 -4.50 -7.63
CA PHE A 32 -1.38 -5.81 -7.11
C PHE A 32 -0.94 -6.02 -5.67
N ALA A 33 0.28 -5.58 -5.33
CA ALA A 33 0.81 -5.66 -3.98
C ALA A 33 -0.07 -4.89 -2.97
N LEU A 34 -0.64 -3.74 -3.35
CA LEU A 34 -1.57 -2.98 -2.50
C LEU A 34 -2.85 -3.75 -2.17
N VAL A 35 -3.41 -4.49 -3.13
CA VAL A 35 -4.62 -5.30 -2.92
C VAL A 35 -4.33 -6.46 -1.98
N VAL A 36 -3.23 -7.18 -2.24
CA VAL A 36 -2.79 -8.28 -1.37
C VAL A 36 -2.49 -7.75 0.04
N PHE A 37 -1.82 -6.61 0.15
CA PHE A 37 -1.51 -5.95 1.41
C PHE A 37 -2.79 -5.61 2.20
N ALA A 38 -3.79 -5.03 1.55
CA ALA A 38 -5.08 -4.71 2.18
C ALA A 38 -5.76 -5.97 2.73
N GLY A 39 -5.75 -7.07 1.96
CA GLY A 39 -6.30 -8.37 2.39
C GLY A 39 -5.56 -8.94 3.60
N VAL A 40 -4.23 -8.91 3.59
CA VAL A 40 -3.40 -9.36 4.72
C VAL A 40 -3.64 -8.51 5.96
N MET A 41 -3.70 -7.17 5.83
CA MET A 41 -4.00 -6.27 6.95
C MET A 41 -5.36 -6.55 7.58
N TRP A 42 -6.38 -6.81 6.75
CA TRP A 42 -7.69 -7.21 7.24
C TRP A 42 -7.65 -8.53 8.01
N ALA A 43 -6.93 -9.53 7.51
CA ALA A 43 -6.75 -10.82 8.20
C ALA A 43 -6.03 -10.64 9.55
N ILE A 44 -4.98 -9.81 9.60
CA ILE A 44 -4.25 -9.50 10.83
C ILE A 44 -5.17 -8.83 11.84
N TRP A 45 -5.96 -7.85 11.43
CA TRP A 45 -6.95 -7.20 12.29
C TRP A 45 -8.03 -8.19 12.77
N ALA A 46 -8.52 -9.09 11.90
CA ALA A 46 -9.50 -10.08 12.29
C ALA A 46 -8.95 -11.05 13.36
N LEU A 47 -7.66 -11.39 13.28
CA LEU A 47 -6.96 -12.27 14.21
C LEU A 47 -6.57 -11.59 15.53
N SER A 48 -6.06 -10.35 15.46
CA SER A 48 -5.48 -9.62 16.61
C SER A 48 -6.47 -8.68 17.28
N ARG A 49 -7.53 -8.23 16.59
CA ARG A 49 -8.45 -7.13 16.96
C ARG A 49 -7.74 -5.86 17.47
N VAL A 50 -6.43 -5.73 17.25
CA VAL A 50 -5.66 -4.54 17.58
C VAL A 50 -5.98 -3.48 16.54
N ARG A 51 -6.19 -2.24 17.00
CA ARG A 51 -6.55 -1.15 16.10
C ARG A 51 -5.40 -0.82 15.16
N ILE A 52 -5.66 -0.91 13.86
CA ILE A 52 -4.71 -0.49 12.83
C ILE A 52 -4.54 1.05 12.91
N PRO A 53 -3.30 1.58 12.87
CA PRO A 53 -3.03 3.02 12.86
C PRO A 53 -3.77 3.75 11.72
N ARG A 54 -4.29 4.95 12.00
CA ARG A 54 -4.98 5.77 10.99
C ARG A 54 -4.08 6.11 9.81
N LEU A 55 -2.80 6.38 10.07
CA LEU A 55 -1.80 6.69 9.04
C LEU A 55 -1.75 5.58 7.98
N GLN A 56 -1.84 4.31 8.40
CA GLN A 56 -1.82 3.15 7.50
C GLN A 56 -2.99 3.12 6.53
N TRP A 57 -4.19 3.38 7.03
CA TRP A 57 -5.40 3.38 6.21
C TRP A 57 -5.40 4.55 5.23
N VAL A 58 -5.01 5.73 5.69
CA VAL A 58 -4.92 6.93 4.83
C VAL A 58 -3.90 6.70 3.74
N SER A 59 -2.70 6.21 4.07
CA SER A 59 -1.66 5.93 3.07
C SER A 59 -2.08 4.87 2.07
N LEU A 60 -2.76 3.80 2.51
CA LEU A 60 -3.27 2.75 1.62
C LEU A 60 -4.32 3.32 0.65
N VAL A 61 -5.29 4.08 1.14
CA VAL A 61 -6.34 4.69 0.29
C VAL A 61 -5.73 5.65 -0.72
N VAL A 62 -4.78 6.49 -0.30
CA VAL A 62 -4.09 7.43 -1.20
C VAL A 62 -3.28 6.68 -2.26
N ALA A 63 -2.54 5.64 -1.88
CA ALA A 63 -1.76 4.83 -2.82
C ALA A 63 -2.67 4.13 -3.86
N VAL A 64 -3.77 3.52 -3.41
CA VAL A 64 -4.76 2.88 -4.28
C VAL A 64 -5.40 3.90 -5.22
N ALA A 65 -5.82 5.06 -4.71
CA ALA A 65 -6.42 6.11 -5.53
C ALA A 65 -5.46 6.63 -6.62
N CYS A 66 -4.18 6.82 -6.28
CA CYS A 66 -3.17 7.20 -7.26
C CYS A 66 -2.95 6.12 -8.31
N ALA A 67 -2.81 4.84 -7.90
CA ALA A 67 -2.63 3.73 -8.82
C ALA A 67 -3.81 3.60 -9.80
N VAL A 68 -5.04 3.68 -9.30
CA VAL A 68 -6.26 3.64 -10.12
C VAL A 68 -6.32 4.84 -11.08
N THR A 69 -5.98 6.04 -10.62
CA THR A 69 -5.97 7.24 -11.46
C THR A 69 -4.94 7.11 -12.59
N ILE A 70 -3.73 6.64 -12.28
CA ILE A 70 -2.68 6.38 -13.28
C ILE A 70 -3.18 5.36 -14.30
N LEU A 71 -3.74 4.23 -13.85
CA LEU A 71 -4.29 3.20 -14.72
C LEU A 71 -5.40 3.72 -15.64
N LEU A 72 -6.32 4.53 -15.12
CA LEU A 72 -7.41 5.12 -15.91
C LEU A 72 -6.87 6.08 -16.98
N VAL A 73 -5.89 6.91 -16.64
CA VAL A 73 -5.25 7.81 -17.61
C VAL A 73 -4.56 7.01 -18.72
N PHE A 74 -3.87 5.92 -18.38
CA PHE A 74 -3.30 5.01 -19.38
C PHE A 74 -4.39 4.33 -20.22
N ALA A 75 -5.45 3.79 -19.60
CA ALA A 75 -6.52 3.09 -20.32
C ALA A 75 -7.27 4.01 -21.30
N VAL A 76 -7.51 5.27 -20.92
CA VAL A 76 -8.19 6.27 -21.77
C VAL A 76 -7.23 6.90 -22.80
N GLY A 77 -5.93 6.98 -22.50
CA GLY A 77 -4.91 7.56 -23.37
C GLY A 77 -4.42 6.67 -24.51
N VAL A 78 -4.74 5.37 -24.52
CA VAL A 78 -4.22 4.36 -25.48
C VAL A 78 -5.01 4.28 -26.80
N GLY A 79 -5.77 5.33 -27.15
CA GLY A 79 -6.47 5.43 -28.43
C GLY A 79 -5.64 5.86 -29.64
N GLY A 80 -4.33 6.10 -29.53
CA GLY A 80 -3.54 6.58 -30.68
C GLY A 80 -2.05 6.21 -30.66
N PRO A 81 -1.41 5.97 -31.83
CA PRO A 81 -0.06 5.42 -31.94
C PRO A 81 1.06 6.45 -31.73
N GLN A 82 0.76 7.61 -31.14
CA GLN A 82 1.75 8.66 -30.96
C GLN A 82 2.24 8.64 -29.53
N GLY A 83 3.48 8.17 -29.38
CA GLY A 83 4.21 8.09 -28.14
C GLY A 83 4.06 9.37 -27.32
N VAL A 84 3.91 9.18 -26.01
CA VAL A 84 3.98 10.23 -25.01
C VAL A 84 5.31 10.96 -25.18
N SER A 85 5.31 12.03 -25.99
CA SER A 85 6.42 12.96 -26.07
C SER A 85 6.66 13.53 -24.68
N ALA A 86 7.92 13.66 -24.27
CA ALA A 86 8.32 14.22 -22.97
C ALA A 86 7.84 15.68 -22.74
N GLN A 87 7.24 16.32 -23.76
CA GLN A 87 6.68 17.67 -23.71
C GLN A 87 5.15 17.70 -23.60
N ASN A 88 4.48 16.56 -23.45
CA ASN A 88 3.02 16.52 -23.32
C ASN A 88 2.63 16.86 -21.86
N PRO A 89 1.79 17.88 -21.58
CA PRO A 89 1.40 18.25 -20.21
C PRO A 89 0.74 17.12 -19.41
N LEU A 90 0.13 16.14 -20.10
CA LEU A 90 -0.37 14.91 -19.50
C LEU A 90 0.75 14.08 -18.83
N SER A 91 1.99 14.14 -19.35
CA SER A 91 3.14 13.42 -18.81
C SER A 91 3.64 14.02 -17.48
N GLU A 92 3.50 15.34 -17.27
CA GLU A 92 3.85 16.00 -16.01
C GLU A 92 2.87 15.65 -14.90
N GLY A 93 1.57 15.62 -15.21
CA GLY A 93 0.52 15.20 -14.29
C GLY A 93 0.72 13.75 -13.81
N ILE A 94 0.96 12.81 -14.72
CA ILE A 94 1.26 11.41 -14.38
C ILE A 94 2.50 11.33 -13.48
N ARG A 95 3.56 12.09 -13.80
CA ARG A 95 4.79 12.11 -12.97
C ARG A 95 4.51 12.58 -11.55
N ALA A 96 3.69 13.62 -11.37
CA ALA A 96 3.27 14.08 -10.04
C ALA A 96 2.50 12.98 -9.28
N PHE A 97 1.54 12.31 -9.93
CA PHE A 97 0.81 11.19 -9.33
C PHE A 97 1.73 10.02 -8.95
N VAL A 98 2.76 9.71 -9.74
CA VAL A 98 3.75 8.67 -9.39
C VAL A 98 4.54 9.06 -8.13
N TRP A 99 4.91 10.33 -7.97
CA TRP A 99 5.58 10.79 -6.74
C TRP A 99 4.67 10.73 -5.52
N VAL A 100 3.39 11.14 -5.66
CA VAL A 100 2.40 11.03 -4.59
C VAL A 100 2.17 9.57 -4.23
N TYR A 101 2.05 8.68 -5.22
CA TYR A 101 1.97 7.23 -5.02
C TYR A 101 3.16 6.71 -4.22
N ARG A 102 4.40 7.05 -4.60
CA ARG A 102 5.61 6.63 -3.88
C ARG A 102 5.63 7.12 -2.45
N ALA A 103 5.29 8.40 -2.22
CA ALA A 103 5.21 8.96 -0.88
C ALA A 103 4.17 8.22 -0.02
N ALA A 104 3.00 7.90 -0.59
CA ALA A 104 1.97 7.11 0.08
C ALA A 104 2.44 5.67 0.37
N ALA A 105 3.13 5.02 -0.58
CA ALA A 105 3.71 3.70 -0.38
C ALA A 105 4.76 3.69 0.75
N PHE A 106 5.63 4.71 0.82
CA PHE A 106 6.56 4.88 1.94
C PHE A 106 5.84 5.06 3.28
N ALA A 107 4.82 5.91 3.32
CA ALA A 107 4.01 6.11 4.52
C ALA A 107 3.30 4.81 4.96
N MET A 108 2.88 3.99 4.00
CA MET A 108 2.26 2.69 4.25
C MET A 108 3.25 1.67 4.81
N VAL A 109 4.51 1.66 4.35
CA VAL A 109 5.56 0.82 4.96
C VAL A 109 5.85 1.27 6.39
N ALA A 110 5.96 2.58 6.62
CA ALA A 110 6.20 3.15 7.94
C ALA A 110 5.06 2.83 8.92
N GLY A 111 3.80 2.99 8.51
CA GLY A 111 2.66 2.64 9.34
C GLY A 111 2.53 1.13 9.60
N ALA A 112 2.96 0.28 8.66
CA ALA A 112 3.01 -1.18 8.85
C ALA A 112 4.05 -1.56 9.90
N ALA A 113 5.20 -0.90 9.93
CA ALA A 113 6.21 -1.07 10.97
C ALA A 113 5.71 -0.58 12.34
N GLN A 114 5.00 0.56 12.38
CA GLN A 114 4.36 1.06 13.60
C GLN A 114 3.32 0.07 14.15
N TYR A 115 2.50 -0.51 13.26
CA TYR A 115 1.49 -1.49 13.66
C TYR A 115 2.11 -2.79 14.19
N LEU A 116 3.25 -3.22 13.66
CA LEU A 116 4.02 -4.34 14.21
C LEU A 116 4.41 -4.07 15.68
N GLY A 117 4.89 -2.86 15.99
CA GLY A 117 5.19 -2.46 17.37
C GLY A 117 3.97 -2.58 18.30
N ALA A 118 2.79 -2.15 17.84
CA ALA A 118 1.54 -2.28 18.60
C ALA A 118 1.14 -3.75 18.82
N LEU A 119 1.32 -4.63 17.82
CA LEU A 119 1.04 -6.05 17.95
C LEU A 119 1.99 -6.75 18.92
N VAL A 120 3.28 -6.39 18.90
CA VAL A 120 4.28 -6.95 19.82
C VAL A 120 4.00 -6.49 21.25
N ALA A 121 3.62 -5.23 21.46
CA ALA A 121 3.21 -4.74 22.77
C ALA A 121 2.00 -5.53 23.30
N ALA A 122 0.96 -5.69 22.49
CA ALA A 122 -0.24 -6.46 22.85
C ALA A 122 0.00 -7.96 23.08
N TYR A 123 1.11 -8.52 22.58
CA TYR A 123 1.50 -9.92 22.84
C TYR A 123 2.24 -10.09 24.18
N ARG A 124 2.88 -9.05 24.68
CA ARG A 124 3.65 -9.09 25.94
C ARG A 124 2.78 -8.91 27.18
N GLU A 125 1.61 -8.31 27.01
CA GLU A 125 0.54 -8.17 28.02
C GLU A 125 -0.26 -9.46 28.18
#